data_AF-A0AAV3R764-F1
#
_entry.id   AF-A0AAV3R764-F1
#
_cell.length_a   1.000
_cell.length_b   1.000
_cell.length_c   1.000
_cell.angle_alpha   90.00
_cell.angle_beta   90.00
_cell.angle_gamma   90.00
#
_symmetry.space_group_name_H-M   'P 1'
#
loop_
_entity.id
_entity.type
_entity.pdbx_description
1 polymer ?
#
loop_
_entity_poly.entity_id
_entity_poly.type
_entity_poly.pdbx_seq_one_letter_code
_entity_poly.pdbx_strand_id
1 'polypeptide(L)'
;MLLNPETNRGKDWSSTTNNCQGEKQPLKGSSYPTGLPKEVKIIKRVLRGMKTKVYLLDTTTLSQLRKDAHPSVYSATRSGNDCSHWCLPGLPFARYLEPTSVYSLYLTLSKIEICNRATTL
;
A
#
# COMPACT_ATOMS: atom_id res chain seq x y z
N MET A 1 -10.24 -11.63 -4.14
CA MET A 1 -8.84 -11.45 -4.59
C MET A 1 -8.41 -10.03 -4.24
N LEU A 2 -7.25 -9.85 -3.59
CA LEU A 2 -6.69 -8.52 -3.28
C LEU A 2 -5.62 -8.20 -4.32
N LEU A 3 -5.64 -6.98 -4.83
CA LEU A 3 -4.61 -6.48 -5.73
C LEU A 3 -3.66 -5.61 -4.94
N ASN A 4 -2.47 -6.15 -4.69
CA ASN A 4 -1.39 -5.44 -4.05
C ASN A 4 -0.23 -5.26 -5.05
N PRO A 5 -0.19 -4.16 -5.80
CA PRO A 5 0.92 -3.91 -6.71
C PRO A 5 2.20 -3.71 -5.92
N GLU A 6 3.28 -4.37 -6.33
CA GLU A 6 4.59 -4.14 -5.73
C GLU A 6 5.07 -2.72 -6.05
N THR A 7 5.41 -1.95 -5.02
CA THR A 7 5.91 -0.58 -5.11
C THR A 7 7.44 -0.56 -5.16
N ASN A 8 8.04 -1.47 -5.93
CA ASN A 8 9.50 -1.58 -6.07
C ASN A 8 10.10 -0.56 -7.07
N ARG A 9 9.40 0.55 -7.34
CA ARG A 9 9.78 1.54 -8.37
C ARG A 9 9.55 2.97 -7.92
N GLY A 10 10.48 3.52 -7.13
CA GLY A 10 10.41 4.92 -6.71
C GLY A 10 10.34 5.93 -7.86
N LYS A 11 10.83 5.56 -9.06
CA LYS A 11 10.66 6.33 -10.29
C LYS A 11 9.20 6.57 -10.69
N ASP A 12 8.29 5.66 -10.34
CA ASP A 12 6.87 5.78 -10.68
C ASP A 12 6.21 6.97 -9.98
N TRP A 13 6.83 7.51 -8.91
CA TRP A 13 6.39 8.71 -8.21
C TRP A 13 7.48 9.78 -8.07
N SER A 14 8.43 9.80 -9.00
CA SER A 14 9.51 10.79 -9.05
C SER A 14 10.39 10.82 -7.80
N SER A 15 10.57 9.68 -7.13
CA SER A 15 11.55 9.56 -6.05
C SER A 15 12.98 9.44 -6.59
N THR A 16 13.94 9.94 -5.82
CA THR A 16 15.38 9.84 -6.13
C THR A 16 15.92 8.43 -5.84
N THR A 17 15.22 7.66 -5.02
CA THR A 17 15.53 6.26 -4.75
C THR A 17 14.70 5.36 -5.65
N ASN A 18 15.24 4.20 -6.02
CA ASN A 18 14.49 3.20 -6.80
C ASN A 18 13.58 2.33 -5.91
N ASN A 19 13.21 2.79 -4.72
CA ASN A 19 12.55 1.99 -3.69
C ASN A 19 11.68 2.85 -2.75
N CYS A 20 11.09 2.25 -1.72
CA CYS A 20 10.23 2.91 -0.73
C CYS A 20 10.99 3.46 0.49
N GLN A 21 12.33 3.49 0.46
CA GLN A 21 13.12 3.91 1.62
C GLN A 21 12.98 5.41 1.86
N GLY A 22 12.71 5.78 3.11
CA GLY A 22 12.59 7.18 3.53
C GLY A 22 11.26 7.84 3.14
N GLU A 23 10.34 7.08 2.55
CA GLU A 23 9.01 7.56 2.21
C GLU A 23 8.13 7.61 3.47
N LYS A 24 7.74 8.83 3.90
CA LYS A 24 7.00 9.03 5.17
C LYS A 24 5.56 9.50 4.98
N GLN A 25 5.20 9.86 3.76
CA GLN A 25 3.88 10.38 3.42
C GLN A 25 3.33 9.66 2.20
N PRO A 26 2.00 9.48 2.13
CA PRO A 26 1.36 8.97 0.93
C PRO A 26 1.56 9.94 -0.23
N LEU A 27 1.38 9.43 -1.45
CA LEU A 27 1.26 10.29 -2.62
C LEU A 27 0.03 11.17 -2.51
N LYS A 28 0.20 12.46 -2.83
CA LYS A 28 -0.89 13.42 -2.83
C LYS A 28 -1.76 13.20 -4.08
N GLY A 29 -3.07 13.30 -3.90
CA GLY A 29 -4.05 13.14 -4.97
C GLY A 29 -4.80 11.81 -4.92
N SER A 30 -5.56 11.54 -5.98
CA SER A 30 -6.44 10.36 -6.10
C SER A 30 -6.01 9.38 -7.20
N SER A 31 -4.96 9.71 -7.96
CA SER A 31 -4.45 8.90 -9.06
C SER A 31 -2.96 8.63 -8.91
N TYR A 32 -2.53 7.46 -9.38
CA TYR A 32 -1.12 7.09 -9.42
C TYR A 32 -0.50 7.54 -10.75
N PRO A 33 0.70 8.17 -10.76
CA PRO A 33 1.25 8.80 -11.98
C PRO A 33 1.43 7.85 -13.16
N THR A 34 1.80 6.59 -12.92
CA THR A 34 1.97 5.58 -13.97
C THR A 34 0.69 4.79 -14.29
N GLY A 35 -0.41 5.12 -13.61
CA GLY A 35 -1.69 4.47 -13.76
C GLY A 35 -1.78 3.08 -13.11
N LEU A 36 -2.80 2.33 -13.51
CA LEU A 36 -3.06 1.00 -12.98
C LEU A 36 -2.17 -0.06 -13.66
N PRO A 37 -1.67 -1.06 -12.90
CA PRO A 37 -0.98 -2.20 -13.45
C PRO A 37 -1.83 -2.96 -14.49
N LYS A 38 -1.16 -3.60 -15.47
CA LYS A 38 -1.85 -4.35 -16.54
C LYS A 38 -2.62 -5.54 -15.98
N GLU A 39 -2.14 -6.11 -14.89
CA GLU A 39 -2.68 -7.25 -14.15
C GLU A 39 -4.10 -6.96 -13.65
N VAL A 40 -4.36 -5.73 -13.22
CA VAL A 40 -5.70 -5.28 -12.78
C VAL A 40 -6.72 -5.44 -13.90
N LYS A 41 -6.35 -5.09 -15.14
CA LYS A 41 -7.23 -5.23 -16.31
C LYS A 41 -7.53 -6.69 -16.61
N ILE A 42 -6.53 -7.56 -16.46
CA ILE A 42 -6.68 -9.01 -16.67
C ILE A 42 -7.63 -9.60 -15.62
N ILE A 43 -7.43 -9.29 -14.34
CA ILE A 43 -8.29 -9.78 -13.26
C ILE A 43 -9.73 -9.30 -13.43
N LYS A 44 -9.95 -8.02 -13.74
CA LYS A 44 -11.29 -7.50 -14.04
C LYS A 44 -11.94 -8.20 -15.24
N ARG A 45 -11.16 -8.57 -16.26
CA ARG A 45 -11.66 -9.35 -17.41
C ARG A 45 -12.03 -10.78 -17.02
N VAL A 46 -11.16 -11.47 -16.29
CA VAL A 46 -11.39 -12.85 -15.84
C VAL A 46 -12.63 -12.93 -14.95
N LEU A 47 -12.75 -12.03 -13.97
CA LEU A 47 -13.90 -11.99 -13.06
C LEU A 47 -15.23 -11.75 -13.77
N ARG A 48 -15.24 -11.01 -14.90
CA ARG A 48 -16.45 -10.83 -15.74
C ARG A 48 -16.87 -12.11 -16.47
N GLY A 49 -15.94 -13.01 -16.74
CA GLY A 49 -16.19 -14.28 -17.46
C GLY A 49 -16.52 -15.46 -16.55
N MET A 50 -16.47 -15.29 -15.22
CA MET A 50 -16.73 -16.38 -14.27
C MET A 50 -18.24 -16.66 -14.14
N LYS A 51 -18.61 -17.95 -14.17
CA LYS A 51 -19.99 -18.41 -13.92
C LYS A 51 -20.44 -18.10 -12.48
N THR A 52 -19.54 -18.24 -11.52
CA THR A 52 -19.79 -17.92 -10.11
C THR A 52 -19.45 -16.45 -9.85
N LYS A 53 -20.39 -15.70 -9.26
CA LYS A 53 -20.16 -14.29 -8.94
C LYS A 53 -19.18 -14.15 -7.78
N VAL A 54 -18.05 -13.50 -8.04
CA VAL A 54 -17.04 -13.16 -7.04
C VAL A 54 -16.88 -11.66 -7.01
N TYR A 55 -16.91 -11.06 -5.81
CA TYR A 55 -16.71 -9.63 -5.64
C TYR A 55 -15.22 -9.31 -5.54
N LEU A 56 -14.76 -8.39 -6.39
CA LEU A 56 -13.41 -7.84 -6.28
C LEU A 56 -13.40 -6.73 -5.25
N LEU A 57 -12.58 -6.93 -4.24
CA LEU A 57 -12.13 -5.85 -3.40
C LEU A 57 -10.97 -5.12 -4.12
N ASP A 58 -11.30 -4.05 -4.83
CA ASP A 58 -10.32 -3.22 -5.53
C ASP A 58 -9.66 -2.20 -4.60
N THR A 59 -8.56 -2.59 -3.95
CA THR A 59 -7.70 -1.70 -3.16
C THR A 59 -6.52 -1.15 -3.97
N THR A 60 -6.46 -1.38 -5.28
CA THR A 60 -5.24 -1.17 -6.07
C THR A 60 -4.72 0.26 -5.96
N THR A 61 -5.56 1.25 -6.24
CA THR A 61 -5.16 2.68 -6.20
C THR A 61 -4.77 3.09 -4.78
N LEU A 62 -5.52 2.64 -3.76
CA LEU A 62 -5.21 2.95 -2.37
C LEU A 62 -3.83 2.39 -1.99
N SER A 63 -3.53 1.14 -2.36
CA SER A 63 -2.22 0.53 -2.16
C SER A 63 -1.11 1.30 -2.88
N GLN A 64 -1.31 1.72 -4.14
CA GLN A 64 -0.30 2.47 -4.89
C GLN A 64 0.04 3.84 -4.28
N LEU A 65 -0.93 4.49 -3.64
CA LEU A 65 -0.70 5.81 -3.01
C LEU A 65 0.07 5.71 -1.70
N ARG A 66 0.06 4.57 -1.01
CA ARG A 66 0.62 4.39 0.33
C ARG A 66 2.06 3.91 0.34
N LYS A 67 2.95 4.55 -0.44
CA LYS A 67 4.40 4.26 -0.41
C LYS A 67 5.03 4.36 1.00
N ASP A 68 4.38 5.07 1.91
CA ASP A 68 4.76 5.30 3.30
C ASP A 68 4.47 4.14 4.25
N ALA A 69 3.70 3.13 3.83
CA ALA A 69 3.23 2.06 4.72
C ALA A 69 4.04 0.76 4.60
N HIS A 70 5.20 0.80 3.95
CA HIS A 70 6.10 -0.35 3.78
C HIS A 70 7.16 -0.43 4.89
N PRO A 71 7.54 -1.63 5.36
CA PRO A 71 8.61 -1.81 6.36
C PRO A 71 9.97 -1.29 5.90
N SER A 72 10.19 -1.22 4.59
CA SER A 72 11.47 -0.87 4.01
C SER A 72 12.60 -1.72 4.60
N VAL A 73 13.64 -1.12 5.17
CA VAL A 73 14.78 -1.84 5.78
C VAL A 73 14.45 -2.50 7.13
N TYR A 74 13.26 -2.28 7.68
CA TYR A 74 12.83 -2.79 8.99
C TYR A 74 12.02 -4.08 8.90
N SER A 75 12.14 -4.80 7.79
CA SER A 75 11.52 -6.12 7.64
C SER A 75 12.24 -7.15 8.52
N ALA A 76 11.51 -7.78 9.44
CA ALA A 76 12.06 -8.79 10.34
C ALA A 76 12.51 -10.08 9.61
N THR A 77 12.00 -10.30 8.39
CA THR A 77 12.16 -11.57 7.65
C THR A 77 12.93 -11.43 6.34
N ARG A 78 13.23 -10.20 5.89
CA ARG A 78 14.00 -9.96 4.66
C ARG A 78 15.20 -9.08 4.94
N SER A 79 16.38 -9.56 4.54
CA SER A 79 17.57 -8.72 4.43
C SER A 79 17.38 -7.74 3.26
N GLY A 80 17.41 -6.44 3.53
CA GLY A 80 17.28 -5.39 2.52
C GLY A 80 15.94 -4.66 2.56
N ASN A 81 15.65 -3.89 1.51
CA ASN A 81 14.49 -3.03 1.45
C ASN A 81 13.22 -3.78 1.01
N ASP A 82 12.21 -3.84 1.87
CA ASP A 82 10.94 -4.49 1.64
C ASP A 82 9.81 -3.49 1.33
N CYS A 83 9.48 -3.38 0.05
CA CYS A 83 8.35 -2.58 -0.46
C CYS A 83 7.18 -3.46 -0.91
N SER A 84 7.19 -4.75 -0.53
CA SER A 84 6.16 -5.72 -0.90
C SER A 84 5.18 -5.95 0.25
N HIS A 85 5.69 -5.91 1.49
CA HIS A 85 4.90 -6.08 2.69
C HIS A 85 4.40 -4.75 3.24
N TRP A 86 3.41 -4.83 4.13
CA TRP A 86 2.81 -3.67 4.79
C TRP A 86 3.15 -3.70 6.28
N CYS A 87 3.53 -2.56 6.83
CA CYS A 87 3.58 -2.37 8.27
C CYS A 87 2.19 -2.57 8.87
N LEU A 88 2.08 -3.31 9.97
CA LEU A 88 0.82 -3.50 10.69
C LEU A 88 0.72 -2.59 11.92
N PRO A 89 -0.47 -2.06 12.20
CA PRO A 89 -1.75 -2.22 11.50
C PRO A 89 -1.93 -1.12 10.45
N GLY A 90 -1.43 -1.36 9.24
CA GLY A 90 -1.52 -0.46 8.12
C GLY A 90 -2.68 -0.81 7.19
N LEU A 91 -2.41 -0.81 5.89
CA LEU A 91 -3.38 -0.90 4.80
C LEU A 91 -4.47 -1.99 4.94
N PRO A 92 -4.16 -3.23 5.36
CA PRO A 92 -5.18 -4.26 5.55
C PRO A 92 -6.19 -3.91 6.65
N PHE A 93 -5.76 -3.15 7.66
CA PHE A 93 -6.57 -2.78 8.83
C PHE A 93 -7.49 -1.58 8.56
N ALA A 94 -7.10 -0.67 7.65
CA ALA A 94 -7.90 0.51 7.30
C ALA A 94 -9.29 0.20 6.72
N ARG A 95 -9.52 -1.03 6.24
CA ARG A 95 -10.82 -1.46 5.69
C ARG A 95 -11.74 -2.09 6.74
N TYR A 96 -11.21 -2.60 7.85
CA TYR A 96 -12.01 -3.29 8.89
C TYR A 96 -12.55 -2.33 9.96
N LEU A 97 -12.20 -1.05 9.87
CA LEU A 97 -12.73 -0.04 10.77
C LEU A 97 -13.60 0.92 9.97
N GLU A 98 -14.90 0.92 10.30
CA GLU A 98 -15.77 2.07 10.03
C GLU A 98 -15.08 3.33 10.58
N PRO A 99 -14.86 4.38 9.77
CA PRO A 99 -14.13 5.57 10.18
C PRO A 99 -14.99 6.51 11.04
N THR A 100 -15.74 5.96 12.00
CA THR A 100 -16.68 6.71 12.84
C THR A 100 -16.05 7.25 14.11
N SER A 101 -14.78 6.94 14.42
CA SER A 101 -14.09 7.40 15.62
C SER A 101 -12.70 7.97 15.34
N VAL A 102 -12.48 9.20 15.83
CA VAL A 102 -11.20 9.92 15.83
C VAL A 102 -10.07 9.08 16.47
N TYR A 103 -10.43 8.18 17.40
CA TYR A 103 -9.49 7.27 18.08
C TYR A 103 -8.93 6.18 17.16
N SER A 104 -9.74 5.66 16.22
CA SER A 104 -9.28 4.71 15.20
C SER A 104 -8.31 5.36 14.20
N LEU A 105 -8.57 6.61 13.83
CA LEU A 105 -7.66 7.39 12.99
C LEU A 105 -6.35 7.66 13.74
N TYR A 106 -6.41 8.04 15.01
CA TYR A 106 -5.23 8.26 15.87
C TYR A 106 -4.40 6.99 16.07
N LEU A 107 -5.03 5.83 16.30
CA LEU A 107 -4.34 4.54 16.41
C LEU A 107 -3.71 4.08 15.10
N THR A 108 -4.33 4.39 13.96
CA THR A 108 -3.77 4.09 12.64
C THR A 108 -2.59 5.01 12.35
N LEU A 109 -2.72 6.32 12.62
CA LEU A 109 -1.66 7.32 12.44
C LEU A 109 -0.46 7.07 13.38
N SER A 110 -0.69 6.78 14.66
CA SER A 110 0.39 6.48 15.63
C SER A 110 1.16 5.20 15.31
N LYS A 111 0.52 4.19 14.69
CA LYS A 111 1.21 2.95 14.32
C LYS A 111 1.86 3.02 12.92
N ILE A 112 1.35 3.85 12.02
CA ILE A 112 2.13 4.34 10.85
C ILE A 112 3.38 5.09 11.33
N GLU A 113 3.25 5.87 12.41
CA GLU A 113 4.38 6.56 13.04
C GLU A 113 5.43 5.59 13.63
N ILE A 114 5.06 4.38 14.05
CA ILE A 114 6.01 3.34 14.49
C ILE A 114 6.82 2.80 13.30
N CYS A 115 6.17 2.57 12.16
CA CYS A 115 6.85 2.20 10.90
C CYS A 115 7.80 3.33 10.43
N ASN A 116 7.34 4.58 10.55
CA ASN A 116 8.15 5.77 10.23
C ASN A 116 9.26 6.06 11.27
N ARG A 117 9.07 5.78 12.56
CA ARG A 117 10.10 5.98 13.60
C ARG A 117 11.24 4.99 13.48
N ALA A 118 10.93 3.79 13.00
CA ALA A 118 11.95 2.83 12.62
C ALA A 118 12.92 3.50 11.61
N THR A 119 12.43 4.23 10.60
CA THR A 119 13.25 4.97 9.59
C THR A 119 14.07 6.17 10.11
N THR A 120 14.05 6.46 11.41
CA THR A 120 14.75 7.62 12.02
C THR A 120 15.71 7.23 13.15
N LEU A 121 16.06 5.96 13.27
CA LEU A 121 17.18 5.48 14.10
C LEU A 121 18.34 5.01 13.22
#